data_AF-A0A1J5HP74-F1
#
_entry.id   AF-A0A1J5HP74-F1
#
_cell.length_a   1.000
_cell.length_b   1.000
_cell.length_c   1.000
_cell.angle_alpha   90.00
_cell.angle_beta   90.00
_cell.angle_gamma   90.00
#
_symmetry.space_group_name_H-M   'P 1'
#
loop_
_entity.id
_entity.type
_entity.pdbx_description
1 polymer ?
#
loop_
_entity_poly.entity_id
_entity_poly.type
_entity_poly.pdbx_seq_one_letter_code
_entity_poly.pdbx_strand_id
1 'polypeptide(L)'
;MDGKADVVYGSRLIGSEAHRVLYFWHYLANRCLTFFCNMLSNLNLSDMETGYKVFSRAALAKILPRLVSNRFGIEPEITMLVGKNKLRVYEVGIAYAGRTYAEGKKIGWKDGLAAFWHIIRFGFRK
;
A
#
# COMPACT_ATOMS: atom_id res chain seq x y z
N MET A 1 -10.63 8.69 -15.33
CA MET A 1 -10.98 9.18 -13.98
C MET A 1 -10.97 10.70 -14.03
N ASP A 2 -12.12 11.30 -14.33
CA ASP A 2 -12.23 12.71 -14.75
C ASP A 2 -12.14 13.69 -13.57
N GLY A 3 -10.96 13.79 -12.94
CA GLY A 3 -10.72 14.67 -11.78
C GLY A 3 -11.37 14.20 -10.46
N LYS A 4 -11.94 12.99 -10.44
CA LYS A 4 -12.66 12.41 -9.29
C LYS A 4 -11.75 11.74 -8.26
N ALA A 5 -10.52 11.41 -8.62
CA ALA A 5 -9.55 10.73 -7.76
C ALA A 5 -8.38 11.64 -7.42
N ASP A 6 -8.00 11.67 -6.14
CA ASP A 6 -6.77 12.32 -5.68
C ASP A 6 -5.61 11.32 -5.68
N VAL A 7 -5.91 10.04 -5.42
CA VAL A 7 -4.97 8.93 -5.41
C VAL A 7 -5.60 7.67 -6.00
N VAL A 8 -4.83 6.92 -6.78
CA VAL A 8 -5.24 5.63 -7.35
C VAL A 8 -4.23 4.55 -6.96
N TYR A 9 -4.71 3.46 -6.38
CA TYR A 9 -3.93 2.28 -5.99
C TYR A 9 -4.12 1.19 -7.05
N GLY A 10 -3.02 0.62 -7.56
CA GLY A 10 -3.07 -0.57 -8.40
C GLY A 10 -3.07 -1.80 -7.51
N SER A 11 -4.20 -2.46 -7.35
CA SER A 11 -4.30 -3.67 -6.53
C SER A 11 -4.05 -4.92 -7.35
N ARG A 12 -3.23 -5.80 -6.77
CA ARG A 12 -2.93 -7.13 -7.32
C ARG A 12 -4.03 -8.15 -7.02
N LEU A 13 -5.00 -7.76 -6.17
CA LEU A 13 -6.01 -8.66 -5.59
C LEU A 13 -7.41 -8.42 -6.14
N ILE A 14 -7.62 -7.32 -6.86
CA ILE A 14 -8.87 -7.04 -7.59
C ILE A 14 -8.59 -7.08 -9.09
N GLY A 15 -9.61 -7.46 -9.86
CA GLY A 15 -9.55 -7.50 -11.31
C GLY A 15 -9.61 -8.91 -11.87
N SER A 16 -9.95 -8.98 -13.16
CA SER A 16 -10.12 -10.21 -13.93
C SER A 16 -8.90 -10.58 -14.76
N GLU A 17 -7.80 -9.85 -14.63
CA GLU A 17 -6.58 -10.11 -15.39
C GLU A 17 -5.78 -11.28 -14.81
N ALA A 18 -5.03 -11.96 -15.69
CA ALA A 18 -4.16 -13.06 -15.29
C ALA A 18 -3.07 -12.54 -14.34
N HIS A 19 -2.97 -13.17 -13.17
CA HIS A 19 -1.92 -12.88 -12.20
C HIS A 19 -1.13 -14.16 -11.90
N ARG A 20 0.17 -14.02 -11.64
CA ARG A 20 1.00 -15.15 -11.25
C ARG A 20 0.62 -15.58 -9.84
N VAL A 21 0.19 -16.84 -9.67
CA VAL A 21 -0.05 -17.41 -8.35
C VAL A 21 1.29 -17.59 -7.63
N LEU A 22 1.45 -16.92 -6.50
CA LEU A 22 2.66 -16.96 -5.67
C LEU A 22 2.34 -17.42 -4.25
N TYR A 23 3.39 -17.52 -3.41
CA TYR A 23 3.38 -18.04 -2.05
C TYR A 23 2.16 -17.60 -1.20
N PHE A 24 1.38 -18.58 -0.75
CA PHE A 24 0.15 -18.37 0.05
C PHE A 24 0.37 -17.53 1.32
N TRP A 25 1.43 -17.79 2.07
CA TRP A 25 1.71 -17.06 3.32
C TRP A 25 2.04 -15.58 3.10
N HIS A 26 2.61 -15.22 1.94
CA HIS A 26 2.81 -13.82 1.59
C HIS A 26 1.48 -13.12 1.28
N TYR A 27 0.58 -13.82 0.59
CA TYR A 27 -0.76 -13.30 0.34
C TYR A 27 -1.51 -13.05 1.66
N LEU A 28 -1.50 -14.03 2.57
CA LEU A 28 -2.15 -13.88 3.88
C LEU A 28 -1.53 -12.75 4.70
N ALA A 29 -0.19 -12.68 4.77
CA ALA A 29 0.51 -11.60 5.47
C ALA A 29 0.15 -10.22 4.88
N ASN A 30 0.08 -10.10 3.56
CA ASN A 30 -0.33 -8.85 2.89
C ASN A 30 -1.78 -8.45 3.25
N ARG A 31 -2.70 -9.41 3.27
CA ARG A 31 -4.09 -9.19 3.67
C ARG A 31 -4.18 -8.73 5.12
N CYS A 32 -3.42 -9.33 6.03
CA CYS A 32 -3.36 -8.90 7.43
C CYS A 32 -2.82 -7.47 7.56
N LEU A 33 -1.71 -7.13 6.91
CA LEU A 33 -1.17 -5.76 6.93
C LEU A 33 -2.17 -4.75 6.37
N THR A 34 -2.80 -5.07 5.24
CA THR A 34 -3.83 -4.23 4.64
C THR A 34 -5.01 -4.02 5.58
N PHE A 35 -5.47 -5.06 6.28
CA PHE A 35 -6.54 -4.96 7.26
C PHE A 35 -6.20 -3.99 8.40
N PHE A 36 -5.03 -4.13 9.02
CA PHE A 36 -4.60 -3.20 10.08
C PHE A 36 -4.43 -1.77 9.58
N CYS A 37 -3.96 -1.62 8.35
CA CYS A 37 -3.78 -0.32 7.74
C CYS A 37 -5.13 0.37 7.46
N ASN A 38 -6.10 -0.36 6.93
CA ASN A 38 -7.47 0.10 6.72
C ASN A 38 -8.12 0.55 8.03
N MET A 39 -7.95 -0.24 9.10
CA MET A 39 -8.49 0.08 10.43
C MET A 39 -7.97 1.43 10.96
N LEU A 40 -6.68 1.72 10.78
CA LEU A 40 -6.07 2.95 11.31
C LEU A 40 -6.19 4.16 10.36
N SER A 41 -6.21 3.94 9.05
CA SER A 41 -6.39 5.00 8.05
C SER A 41 -7.86 5.31 7.75
N ASN A 42 -8.79 4.46 8.22
CA ASN A 42 -10.21 4.48 7.90
C ASN A 42 -10.47 4.43 6.38
N LEU A 43 -9.69 3.60 5.68
CA LEU A 43 -9.84 3.30 4.25
C LEU A 43 -10.29 1.84 4.06
N ASN A 44 -10.71 1.50 2.86
CA ASN A 44 -11.07 0.13 2.47
C ASN A 44 -10.31 -0.29 1.22
N LEU A 45 -8.99 -0.44 1.35
CA LEU A 45 -8.11 -0.93 0.29
C LEU A 45 -8.09 -2.46 0.26
N SER A 46 -7.99 -3.07 -0.91
CA SER A 46 -7.75 -4.51 -1.02
C SER A 46 -6.26 -4.85 -0.95
N ASP A 47 -5.38 -3.94 -1.40
CA ASP A 47 -3.93 -4.17 -1.46
C ASP A 47 -3.13 -2.89 -1.15
N MET A 48 -2.80 -2.68 0.13
CA MET A 48 -2.09 -1.48 0.58
C MET A 48 -0.59 -1.48 0.24
N GLU A 49 0.06 -2.65 0.29
CA GLU A 49 1.49 -2.85 -0.01
C GLU A 49 1.77 -2.93 -1.52
N THR A 50 0.87 -2.40 -2.34
CA THR A 50 1.17 -2.23 -3.76
C THR A 50 2.22 -1.15 -3.94
N GLY A 51 3.19 -1.39 -4.81
CA GLY A 51 4.15 -0.36 -5.23
C GLY A 51 3.62 0.52 -6.37
N TYR A 52 2.41 0.27 -6.86
CA TYR A 52 1.84 1.00 -7.99
C TYR A 52 0.76 1.96 -7.49
N LYS A 53 1.15 3.21 -7.25
CA LYS A 53 0.27 4.27 -6.76
C LYS A 53 0.45 5.53 -7.60
N VAL A 54 -0.65 6.13 -8.00
CA VAL A 54 -0.65 7.38 -8.76
C VAL A 54 -1.34 8.47 -7.95
N PHE A 55 -0.72 9.64 -7.89
CA PHE A 55 -1.20 10.76 -7.08
C PHE A 55 -1.40 11.99 -7.96
N SER A 56 -2.47 12.74 -7.70
CA SER A 56 -2.58 14.09 -8.22
C SER A 56 -1.48 14.99 -7.63
N ARG A 57 -1.12 16.05 -8.36
CA ARG A 57 -0.14 17.05 -7.87
C ARG A 57 -0.57 17.65 -6.52
N ALA A 58 -1.86 17.93 -6.37
CA ALA A 58 -2.42 18.48 -5.14
C ALA A 58 -2.32 17.50 -3.96
N ALA A 59 -2.52 16.20 -4.20
CA ALA A 59 -2.32 15.15 -3.20
C ALA A 59 -0.85 15.06 -2.77
N LEU A 60 0.08 15.03 -3.73
CA LEU A 60 1.52 14.95 -3.43
C LEU A 60 2.01 16.14 -2.60
N ALA A 61 1.52 17.35 -2.88
CA ALA A 61 1.89 18.54 -2.12
C ALA A 61 1.55 18.43 -0.62
N LYS A 62 0.51 17.65 -0.26
CA LYS A 62 0.12 17.39 1.14
C LYS A 62 0.92 16.25 1.79
N ILE A 63 1.40 15.29 0.98
CA ILE A 63 2.05 14.06 1.45
C ILE A 63 3.56 14.26 1.57
N LEU A 64 4.23 14.76 0.52
CA LEU A 64 5.68 14.81 0.42
C LEU A 64 6.38 15.49 1.61
N PRO A 65 5.91 16.65 2.13
CA PRO A 65 6.58 17.32 3.25
C PRO A 65 6.54 16.54 4.57
N ARG A 66 5.70 15.52 4.69
CA ARG A 66 5.49 14.75 5.93
C ARG A 66 6.14 13.38 5.92
N LEU A 67 6.65 12.93 4.77
CA LEU A 67 7.28 11.62 4.62
C LEU A 67 8.64 11.59 5.30
N VAL A 68 8.86 10.57 6.13
CA VAL A 68 10.12 10.39 6.88
C VAL A 68 10.64 8.95 6.88
N SER A 69 9.82 7.99 6.45
CA SER A 69 10.18 6.58 6.42
C SER A 69 11.21 6.27 5.33
N ASN A 70 11.96 5.20 5.58
CA ASN A 70 12.93 4.63 4.64
C ASN A 70 12.49 3.22 4.21
N ARG A 71 13.02 2.76 3.08
CA ARG A 71 12.76 1.42 2.53
C ARG A 71 11.24 1.18 2.33
N PHE A 72 10.73 0.05 2.82
CA PHE A 72 9.33 -0.36 2.66
C PHE A 72 8.36 0.32 3.64
N GLY A 73 8.87 1.05 4.65
CA GLY A 73 8.00 1.80 5.58
C GLY A 73 7.22 2.94 4.94
N ILE A 74 7.60 3.32 3.72
CA ILE A 74 6.95 4.36 2.92
C ILE A 74 5.53 3.99 2.54
N GLU A 75 5.24 2.71 2.29
CA GLU A 75 3.92 2.29 1.83
C GLU A 75 2.85 2.46 2.94
N PRO A 76 3.07 1.98 4.18
CA PRO A 76 2.20 2.32 5.29
C PRO A 76 2.10 3.82 5.56
N GLU A 77 3.22 4.55 5.53
CA GLU A 77 3.24 5.98 5.85
C GLU A 77 2.39 6.79 4.87
N ILE A 78 2.58 6.55 3.57
CA ILE A 78 1.83 7.21 2.51
C ILE A 78 0.34 6.96 2.72
N THR A 79 -0.10 5.71 2.90
CA THR A 79 -1.55 5.46 2.99
C THR A 79 -2.15 6.02 4.29
N MET A 80 -1.39 6.07 5.39
CA MET A 80 -1.82 6.79 6.60
C MET A 80 -2.00 8.29 6.35
N LEU A 81 -1.07 8.92 5.63
CA LEU A 81 -1.18 10.33 5.26
C LEU A 81 -2.36 10.57 4.30
N VAL A 82 -2.62 9.63 3.38
CA VAL A 82 -3.77 9.68 2.47
C VAL A 82 -5.09 9.66 3.26
N GLY A 83 -5.24 8.74 4.20
CA GLY A 83 -6.43 8.66 5.07
C GLY A 83 -6.61 9.92 5.93
N LYS A 84 -5.54 10.41 6.57
CA LYS A 84 -5.59 11.63 7.40
C LYS A 84 -5.95 12.89 6.63
N ASN A 85 -5.46 13.02 5.40
CA ASN A 85 -5.78 14.14 4.52
C ASN A 85 -7.16 13.99 3.83
N LYS A 86 -7.90 12.92 4.14
CA LYS A 86 -9.23 12.60 3.58
C LYS A 86 -9.26 12.69 2.05
N LEU A 87 -8.21 12.18 1.41
CA LEU A 87 -8.09 12.21 -0.05
C LEU A 87 -9.08 11.23 -0.68
N ARG A 88 -9.55 11.53 -1.90
CA ARG A 88 -10.42 10.65 -2.68
C ARG A 88 -9.58 9.52 -3.28
N VAL A 89 -9.73 8.32 -2.74
CA VAL A 89 -8.94 7.14 -3.14
C VAL A 89 -9.77 6.21 -4.02
N TYR A 90 -9.15 5.71 -5.09
CA TYR A 90 -9.71 4.65 -5.92
C TYR A 90 -8.71 3.50 -6.06
N GLU A 91 -9.22 2.32 -6.36
CA GLU A 91 -8.42 1.13 -6.58
C GLU A 91 -8.75 0.53 -7.95
N VAL A 92 -7.72 0.10 -8.68
CA VAL A 92 -7.85 -0.55 -9.99
C VAL A 92 -7.06 -1.85 -10.00
N GLY A 93 -7.57 -2.87 -10.70
CA GLY A 93 -6.85 -4.14 -10.84
C GLY A 93 -5.62 -4.00 -11.74
N ILE A 94 -4.53 -4.65 -11.36
CA ILE A 94 -3.29 -4.70 -12.16
C ILE A 94 -2.79 -6.14 -12.34
N ALA A 95 -2.26 -6.44 -13.53
CA ALA A 95 -1.49 -7.66 -13.74
C ALA A 95 -0.15 -7.57 -12.98
N TYR A 96 0.16 -8.60 -12.19
CA TYR A 96 1.39 -8.66 -11.40
C TYR A 96 2.12 -9.99 -11.58
N ALA A 97 3.37 -9.88 -12.05
CA ALA A 97 4.31 -11.00 -12.15
C ALA A 97 5.40 -10.84 -11.09
N GLY A 98 5.12 -11.34 -9.88
CA GLY A 98 6.07 -11.28 -8.77
C GLY A 98 7.31 -12.14 -9.00
N ARG A 99 8.46 -11.66 -8.52
CA ARG A 99 9.72 -12.43 -8.45
C ARG A 99 9.67 -13.44 -7.32
N THR A 100 10.19 -14.63 -7.57
CA THR A 100 10.47 -15.67 -6.56
C THR A 100 11.72 -15.31 -5.74
N TYR A 101 11.96 -16.06 -4.65
CA TYR A 101 13.17 -15.89 -3.85
C TYR A 101 14.45 -16.16 -4.65
N ALA A 102 14.42 -17.15 -5.55
CA ALA A 102 15.55 -17.47 -6.44
C ALA A 102 15.85 -16.32 -7.43
N GLU A 103 14.84 -15.59 -7.85
CA GLU A 103 14.95 -14.40 -8.73
C GLU A 103 15.37 -13.12 -7.95
N GLY A 104 15.81 -13.26 -6.68
CA GLY A 104 16.34 -12.15 -5.88
C GLY A 104 15.28 -11.29 -5.21
N LYS A 105 14.17 -11.88 -4.74
CA LYS A 105 13.20 -11.17 -3.91
C LYS A 105 13.86 -10.64 -2.63
N LYS A 106 13.88 -9.32 -2.47
CA LYS A 106 14.53 -8.63 -1.34
C LYS A 106 13.66 -8.54 -0.07
N ILE A 107 12.38 -8.92 -0.16
CA ILE A 107 11.42 -8.85 0.95
C ILE A 107 11.49 -10.14 1.77
N GLY A 108 11.72 -10.01 3.08
CA GLY A 108 11.69 -11.11 4.04
C GLY A 108 10.72 -10.89 5.20
N TRP A 109 10.72 -11.81 6.16
CA TRP A 109 9.84 -11.77 7.34
C TRP A 109 10.12 -10.55 8.25
N LYS A 110 11.38 -10.10 8.31
CA LYS A 110 11.77 -8.88 9.05
C LYS A 110 11.10 -7.64 8.49
N ASP A 111 10.94 -7.56 7.17
CA ASP A 111 10.23 -6.45 6.52
C ASP A 111 8.73 -6.48 6.85
N GLY A 112 8.14 -7.67 7.00
CA GLY A 112 6.74 -7.82 7.45
C GLY A 112 6.51 -7.29 8.87
N LEU A 113 7.40 -7.61 9.82
CA LEU A 113 7.35 -7.06 11.18
C LEU A 113 7.59 -5.55 11.19
N ALA A 114 8.54 -5.07 10.38
CA ALA A 114 8.78 -3.64 10.23
C ALA A 114 7.56 -2.91 9.66
N ALA A 115 6.90 -3.46 8.64
CA ALA A 115 5.67 -2.90 8.05
C ALA A 115 4.56 -2.79 9.10
N PHE A 116 4.34 -3.83 9.90
CA PHE A 116 3.37 -3.80 10.99
C PHE A 116 3.68 -2.70 12.02
N TRP A 117 4.95 -2.57 12.42
CA TRP A 117 5.38 -1.49 13.30
C TRP A 117 5.17 -0.10 12.68
N HIS A 118 5.45 0.07 11.38
CA HIS A 118 5.22 1.32 10.66
C HIS A 118 3.73 1.69 10.62
N ILE A 119 2.85 0.71 10.38
CA ILE A 119 1.39 0.90 10.42
C ILE A 119 0.96 1.48 11.77
N ILE A 120 1.41 0.87 12.87
CA ILE A 120 1.08 1.35 14.23
C ILE A 120 1.68 2.74 14.48
N ARG A 121 2.99 2.92 14.23
CA ARG A 121 3.71 4.17 14.46
C ARG A 121 3.05 5.34 13.72
N PHE A 122 2.74 5.15 12.45
CA PHE A 122 2.16 6.21 11.63
C PHE A 122 0.65 6.34 11.84
N GLY A 123 -0.06 5.28 12.22
CA GLY A 123 -1.47 5.35 12.59
C GLY A 123 -1.73 6.32 13.74
N PHE A 124 -0.91 6.26 14.80
CA PHE A 124 -1.06 7.12 15.99
C PHE A 124 -0.37 8.49 15.90
N ARG A 125 0.49 8.71 14.90
CA ARG A 125 1.13 10.02 14.68
C ARG A 125 0.07 11.06 14.31
N LYS A 126 -0.05 12.18 15.02
CA LYS A 126 -0.95 13.27 14.60
C LYS A 126 -0.43 14.00 13.36
#